data_AF-A0A847Y597-F1
#
_entry.id   AF-A0A847Y597-F1
#
_cell.length_a   1.000
_cell.length_b   1.000
_cell.length_c   1.000
_cell.angle_alpha   90.00
_cell.angle_beta   90.00
_cell.angle_gamma   90.00
#
_symmetry.space_group_name_H-M   'P 1'
#
loop_
_entity.id
_entity.type
_entity.pdbx_description
1 polymer ?
#
loop_
_entity_poly.entity_id
_entity_poly.type
_entity_poly.pdbx_seq_one_letter_code
_entity_poly.pdbx_strand_id
1 'polypeptide(L)'
;MKYCNACGMPLNNKEDFAKEDTNSNFCRYCTDLDGNVKPVEEIFEGGVQFFMSQFGNDRKRAERITRKNMINQPYWKDKDYAILKGETATDEEFAEVMKKM
;
A
#
# COMPACT_ATOMS: atom_id res chain seq x y z
N MET A 1 4.31 -6.56 15.65
CA MET A 1 3.81 -5.47 14.80
C MET A 1 3.06 -6.10 13.64
N LYS A 2 1.83 -5.65 13.36
CA LYS A 2 1.01 -6.15 12.25
C LYS A 2 1.10 -5.15 11.10
N TYR A 3 0.98 -5.63 9.87
CA TYR A 3 0.97 -4.78 8.68
C TYR A 3 -0.31 -5.00 7.89
N CYS A 4 -0.80 -3.96 7.23
CA CYS A 4 -1.96 -4.04 6.36
C CYS A 4 -1.67 -4.99 5.19
N ASN A 5 -2.50 -6.01 5.01
CA ASN A 5 -2.33 -7.02 3.96
C ASN A 5 -2.54 -6.47 2.53
N ALA A 6 -3.00 -5.22 2.38
CA ALA A 6 -3.21 -4.58 1.08
C ALA A 6 -2.12 -3.55 0.72
N CYS A 7 -1.60 -2.78 1.69
CA CYS A 7 -0.64 -1.71 1.39
C CYS A 7 0.66 -1.78 2.22
N GLY A 8 0.82 -2.76 3.10
CA GLY A 8 2.01 -2.88 3.93
C GLY A 8 2.15 -1.82 5.03
N MET A 9 1.14 -0.95 5.23
CA MET A 9 1.16 0.06 6.29
C MET A 9 1.24 -0.61 7.68
N PRO A 10 2.13 -0.16 8.59
CA PRO A 10 2.14 -0.62 9.98
C PRO A 10 0.80 -0.34 10.67
N LEU A 11 0.34 -1.29 11.49
CA LEU A 11 -0.86 -1.17 12.32
C LEU A 11 -0.42 -1.16 13.79
N ASN A 12 -0.21 0.03 14.34
CA ASN A 12 0.41 0.23 15.67
C ASN A 12 -0.62 0.58 16.73
N ASN A 13 -1.56 1.45 16.39
CA ASN A 13 -2.60 1.93 17.27
C ASN A 13 -3.96 1.47 16.75
N LYS A 14 -4.95 1.46 17.64
CA LYS A 14 -6.32 1.02 17.33
C LYS A 14 -6.88 1.76 16.11
N GLU A 15 -6.58 3.04 15.96
CA GLU A 15 -7.04 3.93 14.89
C GLU A 15 -6.45 3.57 13.52
N ASP A 16 -5.33 2.85 13.47
CA ASP A 16 -4.74 2.40 12.21
C ASP A 16 -5.57 1.30 11.56
N PHE A 17 -6.25 0.48 12.37
CA PHE A 17 -7.01 -0.68 11.91
C PHE A 17 -8.33 -0.26 11.29
N ALA A 18 -8.76 -1.00 10.26
CA ALA A 18 -10.10 -0.83 9.70
C ALA A 18 -11.16 -0.92 10.80
N LYS A 19 -12.03 0.08 10.88
CA LYS A 19 -13.10 0.20 11.88
C LYS A 19 -12.61 0.10 13.33
N GLU A 20 -11.36 0.46 13.56
CA GLU A 20 -10.71 0.34 14.86
C GLU A 20 -10.71 -1.09 15.46
N ASP A 21 -10.88 -2.12 14.61
CA ASP A 21 -10.83 -3.52 15.01
C ASP A 21 -9.40 -4.05 14.93
N THR A 22 -8.75 -4.25 16.08
CA THR A 22 -7.37 -4.75 16.16
C THR A 22 -7.20 -6.17 15.62
N ASN A 23 -8.27 -6.91 15.36
CA ASN A 23 -8.23 -8.19 14.66
C ASN A 23 -8.14 -8.03 13.13
N SER A 24 -8.52 -6.87 12.58
CA SER A 24 -8.49 -6.60 11.15
C SER A 24 -7.09 -6.75 10.57
N ASN A 25 -7.00 -7.31 9.36
CA ASN A 25 -5.76 -7.42 8.60
C ASN A 25 -5.51 -6.21 7.70
N PHE A 26 -6.36 -5.19 7.76
CA PHE A 26 -6.32 -4.03 6.87
C PHE A 26 -6.30 -2.73 7.67
N CYS A 27 -5.65 -1.71 7.11
CA CYS A 27 -5.70 -0.37 7.66
C CYS A 27 -6.99 0.36 7.27
N ARG A 28 -7.34 1.38 8.04
CA ARG A 28 -8.47 2.28 7.78
C ARG A 28 -8.46 2.95 6.40
N TYR A 29 -7.29 3.04 5.75
CA TYR A 29 -7.15 3.70 4.44
C TYR A 29 -7.48 2.76 3.27
N CYS A 30 -7.32 1.45 3.47
CA CYS A 30 -7.53 0.43 2.45
C CYS A 30 -8.94 -0.18 2.48
N THR A 31 -9.78 0.22 3.44
CA THR A 31 -11.16 -0.26 3.54
C THR A 31 -12.17 0.88 3.44
N ASP A 32 -13.37 0.57 2.97
CA ASP A 32 -14.53 1.46 3.06
C ASP A 32 -15.07 1.53 4.51
N LEU A 33 -16.18 2.25 4.71
CA LEU A 33 -16.83 2.41 6.02
C LEU A 33 -17.43 1.10 6.55
N ASP A 34 -17.75 0.17 5.67
CA ASP A 34 -18.31 -1.14 6.03
C ASP A 34 -17.20 -2.14 6.40
N GLY A 35 -15.96 -1.86 6.00
CA GLY A 35 -14.76 -2.66 6.26
C GLY A 35 -14.33 -3.50 5.05
N ASN A 36 -14.95 -3.32 3.89
CA ASN A 36 -14.55 -4.02 2.67
C ASN A 36 -13.30 -3.38 2.09
N VAL A 37 -12.40 -4.19 1.54
CA VAL A 37 -11.21 -3.68 0.87
C VAL A 37 -11.62 -2.89 -0.37
N LYS A 38 -11.10 -1.67 -0.48
CA LYS A 38 -11.35 -0.74 -1.59
C LYS A 38 -10.86 -1.30 -2.94
N PRO A 39 -11.34 -0.76 -4.06
CA PRO A 39 -10.82 -1.08 -5.39
C PRO A 39 -9.30 -0.91 -5.48
N VAL A 40 -8.66 -1.75 -6.29
CA VAL A 40 -7.19 -1.75 -6.44
C VAL A 40 -6.66 -0.40 -6.91
N GLU A 41 -7.40 0.30 -7.78
CA GLU A 41 -7.06 1.61 -8.30
C GLU A 41 -7.03 2.67 -7.21
N GLU A 42 -7.97 2.62 -6.26
CA GLU A 42 -8.04 3.57 -5.15
C GLU A 42 -6.88 3.35 -4.17
N ILE A 43 -6.59 2.09 -3.83
CA ILE A 43 -5.47 1.75 -2.93
C ILE A 43 -4.13 2.12 -3.61
N PHE A 44 -4.01 1.85 -4.91
CA PHE A 44 -2.83 2.23 -5.69
C PHE A 44 -2.64 3.75 -5.72
N GLU A 45 -3.68 4.52 -6.05
CA GLU A 45 -3.57 5.99 -6.06
C GLU A 45 -3.24 6.54 -4.67
N GLY A 46 -3.83 6.00 -3.60
CA GLY A 46 -3.47 6.38 -2.22
C GLY A 46 -2.00 6.14 -1.90
N GLY A 47 -1.45 4.99 -2.32
CA GLY A 47 -0.01 4.70 -2.19
C GLY A 47 0.86 5.65 -3.02
N VAL A 48 0.45 5.97 -4.25
CA VAL A 48 1.14 6.93 -5.12
C VAL A 48 1.20 8.30 -4.45
N GLN A 49 0.07 8.81 -3.96
CA GLN A 49 0.02 10.09 -3.25
C GLN A 49 0.90 10.08 -2.00
N PHE A 50 0.91 8.98 -1.25
CA PHE A 50 1.79 8.82 -0.11
C PHE A 50 3.27 8.95 -0.52
N PHE A 51 3.76 8.16 -1.47
CA PHE A 51 5.17 8.23 -1.87
C PHE A 51 5.54 9.54 -2.58
N MET A 52 4.61 10.16 -3.31
CA MET A 52 4.80 11.50 -3.86
C MET A 52 5.04 12.53 -2.75
N SER A 53 4.30 12.43 -1.63
CA SER A 53 4.50 13.30 -0.46
C SER A 53 5.87 13.11 0.21
N GLN A 54 6.48 11.93 0.08
CA GLN A 54 7.81 11.62 0.65
C GLN A 54 8.97 12.06 -0.25
N PHE A 55 8.79 12.07 -1.59
CA PHE A 55 9.90 12.23 -2.56
C PHE A 55 9.75 13.43 -3.49
N GLY A 56 9.05 14.47 -3.06
CA GLY A 56 9.00 15.74 -3.82
C GLY A 56 8.16 15.68 -5.09
N ASN A 57 7.06 14.93 -5.06
CA ASN A 57 6.02 14.91 -6.10
C ASN A 57 6.41 14.20 -7.42
N ASP A 58 7.41 13.30 -7.43
CA ASP A 58 7.71 12.44 -8.58
C ASP A 58 6.72 11.28 -8.69
N ARG A 59 5.69 11.47 -9.53
CA ARG A 59 4.62 10.48 -9.72
C ARG A 59 5.11 9.18 -10.34
N LYS A 60 6.02 9.21 -11.32
CA LYS A 60 6.49 7.98 -11.99
C LYS A 60 7.25 7.10 -11.01
N ARG A 61 8.13 7.70 -10.22
CA ARG A 61 8.84 7.00 -9.15
C ARG A 61 7.88 6.44 -8.12
N ALA A 62 6.92 7.24 -7.66
CA ALA A 62 5.90 6.81 -6.71
C ALA A 62 5.06 5.63 -7.24
N GLU A 63 4.62 5.66 -8.49
CA GLU A 63 3.88 4.56 -9.13
C GLU A 63 4.65 3.23 -9.09
N ARG A 64 5.93 3.25 -9.45
CA ARG A 64 6.79 2.06 -9.44
C ARG A 64 7.02 1.50 -8.04
N ILE A 65 7.23 2.36 -7.06
CA ILE A 65 7.40 1.99 -5.65
C ILE A 65 6.10 1.43 -5.10
N THR A 66 4.96 2.10 -5.32
CA THR A 66 3.64 1.63 -4.91
C THR A 66 3.35 0.26 -5.49
N ARG A 67 3.64 0.06 -6.78
CA ARG A 67 3.44 -1.23 -7.44
C ARG A 67 4.27 -2.31 -6.78
N LYS A 68 5.58 -2.07 -6.61
CA LYS A 68 6.51 -3.00 -5.95
C LYS A 68 6.06 -3.33 -4.53
N ASN A 69 5.54 -2.34 -3.80
CA ASN A 69 5.00 -2.54 -2.47
C ASN A 69 3.75 -3.43 -2.50
N MET A 70 2.75 -3.09 -3.32
CA MET A 70 1.46 -3.77 -3.37
C MET A 70 1.58 -5.21 -3.85
N ILE A 71 2.33 -5.52 -4.91
CA ILE A 71 2.44 -6.89 -5.43
C ILE A 71 3.01 -7.89 -4.41
N ASN A 72 3.77 -7.39 -3.43
CA ASN A 72 4.35 -8.20 -2.36
C ASN A 72 3.39 -8.42 -1.17
N GLN A 73 2.24 -7.73 -1.13
CA GLN A 73 1.31 -7.87 -0.01
C GLN A 73 0.42 -9.10 -0.16
N PRO A 74 0.06 -9.78 0.96
CA PRO A 74 -0.71 -11.02 0.92
C PRO A 74 -2.04 -10.94 0.16
N TYR A 75 -2.73 -9.79 0.22
CA TYR A 75 -4.07 -9.65 -0.38
C TYR A 75 -4.06 -9.75 -1.91
N TRP A 76 -2.94 -9.45 -2.57
CA TRP A 76 -2.87 -9.34 -4.03
C TRP A 76 -2.28 -10.57 -4.73
N LYS A 77 -1.71 -11.53 -3.99
CA LYS A 77 -0.93 -12.65 -4.55
C LYS A 77 -1.67 -13.45 -5.63
N ASP A 78 -2.96 -13.67 -5.46
CA ASP A 78 -3.79 -14.49 -6.35
C ASP A 78 -4.74 -13.65 -7.23
N LYS A 79 -4.48 -12.34 -7.35
CA LYS A 79 -5.36 -11.41 -8.07
C LYS A 79 -4.70 -10.90 -9.34
N ASP A 80 -5.47 -10.84 -10.42
CA ASP A 80 -5.02 -10.31 -11.71
C ASP A 80 -5.60 -8.90 -11.93
N TYR A 81 -4.83 -7.88 -11.61
CA TYR A 81 -5.17 -6.49 -11.90
C TYR A 81 -4.17 -5.86 -12.85
N ALA A 82 -4.68 -5.32 -13.96
CA ALA A 82 -3.87 -4.66 -14.98
C ALA A 82 -3.01 -3.52 -14.40
N ILE A 83 -3.57 -2.75 -13.44
CA ILE A 83 -2.81 -1.67 -12.82
C ILE A 83 -1.56 -2.20 -12.15
N LEU A 84 -1.55 -3.39 -11.53
CA LEU A 84 -0.39 -3.94 -10.81
C LEU A 84 0.66 -4.61 -11.71
N LYS A 85 0.43 -4.73 -13.03
CA LYS A 85 1.34 -5.35 -13.99
C LYS A 85 2.29 -4.36 -14.70
N GLY A 86 2.25 -3.09 -14.34
CA GLY A 86 3.15 -2.06 -14.91
C GLY A 86 4.60 -2.16 -14.42
N GLU A 87 5.40 -1.14 -14.76
CA GLU A 87 6.79 -1.00 -14.30
C GLU A 87 6.86 -0.96 -12.75
N THR A 88 7.85 -1.63 -12.17
CA THR A 88 8.10 -1.70 -10.72
C THR A 88 9.47 -1.14 -10.37
N ALA A 89 9.63 -0.66 -9.14
CA ALA A 89 10.95 -0.32 -8.60
C ALA A 89 11.84 -1.58 -8.54
N THR A 90 13.16 -1.41 -8.68
CA THR A 90 14.11 -2.50 -8.41
C THR A 90 14.12 -2.82 -6.91
N ASP A 91 14.69 -3.98 -6.54
CA ASP A 91 14.83 -4.34 -5.12
C ASP A 91 15.73 -3.34 -4.38
N GLU A 92 16.80 -2.84 -5.03
CA GLU A 92 17.66 -1.82 -4.45
C GLU A 92 16.94 -0.49 -4.26
N GLU A 93 16.25 0.02 -5.31
CA GLU A 93 15.49 1.28 -5.24
C GLU A 93 14.43 1.20 -4.13
N PHE A 94 13.72 0.07 -4.06
CA PHE A 94 12.69 -0.15 -3.05
C PHE A 94 13.27 -0.19 -1.64
N ALA A 95 14.38 -0.91 -1.44
CA ALA A 95 15.05 -0.98 -0.14
C ALA A 95 15.57 0.38 0.32
N GLU A 96 16.11 1.20 -0.58
CA GLU A 96 16.56 2.57 -0.26
C GLU A 96 15.42 3.48 0.16
N VAL A 97 14.27 3.34 -0.49
CA VAL A 97 13.04 4.06 -0.14
C VAL A 97 12.56 3.66 1.24
N MET A 98 12.47 2.35 1.53
CA MET A 98 11.97 1.85 2.80
C MET A 98 12.87 2.19 3.99
N LYS A 99 14.19 2.34 3.78
CA LYS A 99 15.12 2.78 4.84
C LYS A 99 14.88 4.23 5.30
N LYS A 100 14.16 5.03 4.53
CA LYS A 100 13.88 6.45 4.81
C LYS A 100 12.52 6.65 5.49
N MET A 101 11.77 5.58 5.70
CA MET A 101 10.45 5.56 6.35
C MET A 101 10.55 4.97 7.74
#